data_AF-A0A3D0MS20-F1
#
_entry.id   AF-A0A3D0MS20-F1
#
_cell.length_a   1.000
_cell.length_b   1.000
_cell.length_c   1.000
_cell.angle_alpha   90.00
_cell.angle_beta   90.00
_cell.angle_gamma   90.00
#
_symmetry.space_group_name_H-M   'P 1'
#
loop_
_entity.id
_entity.type
_entity.pdbx_description
1 polymer ?
#
loop_
_entity_poly.entity_id
_entity_poly.type
_entity_poly.pdbx_seq_one_letter_code
_entity_poly.pdbx_strand_id
1 'polypeptide(L)'
;MRMKNLVVAIDGPAGAGKSTVARRVAEDLGLDYLDTGAIYRALAFYLNTMGFEPTEGAELAIVLSKIKVSLGDGCVYINGADVTEHIRSPWVDSIVSGYAALPAVRDCLLATQREQAEETGLVADGR
;
A
#
# COMPACT_ATOMS: atom_id res chain seq x y z
N MET A 1 -10.38 -23.01 7.88
CA MET A 1 -10.96 -21.95 8.73
C MET A 1 -10.14 -20.70 8.44
N ARG A 2 -10.68 -19.65 7.80
CA ARG A 2 -9.93 -18.41 7.59
C ARG A 2 -9.64 -17.80 8.96
N MET A 3 -8.36 -17.55 9.25
CA MET A 3 -7.95 -16.89 10.48
C MET A 3 -8.27 -15.39 10.37
N LYS A 4 -9.54 -15.04 10.60
CA LYS A 4 -9.96 -13.64 10.67
C LYS A 4 -9.17 -12.94 11.77
N ASN A 5 -8.64 -11.75 11.45
CA ASN A 5 -7.89 -10.85 12.33
C ASN A 5 -6.43 -11.23 12.64
N LEU A 6 -5.81 -12.21 11.95
CA LEU A 6 -4.35 -12.40 12.06
C LEU A 6 -3.63 -11.38 11.15
N VAL A 7 -2.71 -10.61 11.73
CA VAL A 7 -1.76 -9.76 11.00
C VAL A 7 -0.35 -10.29 11.18
N VAL A 8 0.36 -10.53 10.08
CA VAL A 8 1.76 -10.95 10.06
C VAL A 8 2.58 -9.86 9.38
N ALA A 9 3.49 -9.20 10.11
CA ALA A 9 4.41 -8.24 9.54
C ALA A 9 5.79 -8.89 9.28
N ILE A 10 6.36 -8.69 8.09
CA ILE A 10 7.67 -9.22 7.67
C ILE A 10 8.57 -8.06 7.23
N ASP A 11 9.47 -7.66 8.11
CA ASP A 11 10.39 -6.53 7.88
C ASP A 11 11.82 -6.96 7.61
N GLY A 12 12.56 -6.13 6.87
CA GLY A 12 13.97 -6.34 6.58
C GLY A 12 14.45 -5.58 5.34
N PRO A 13 15.76 -5.62 5.03
CA PRO A 13 16.34 -4.82 3.95
C PRO A 13 15.78 -5.19 2.57
N ALA A 14 15.89 -4.27 1.59
CA ALA A 14 15.53 -4.58 0.20
C ALA A 14 16.42 -5.70 -0.36
N GLY A 15 15.85 -6.54 -1.23
CA GLY A 15 16.56 -7.69 -1.81
C GLY A 15 16.66 -8.92 -0.91
N ALA A 16 16.17 -8.87 0.34
CA ALA A 16 16.21 -10.02 1.26
C ALA A 16 15.19 -11.14 0.97
N GLY A 17 14.42 -11.04 -0.13
CA GLY A 17 13.41 -12.05 -0.50
C GLY A 17 12.10 -11.99 0.30
N LYS A 18 11.86 -10.91 1.06
CA LYS A 18 10.68 -10.75 1.92
C LYS A 18 9.35 -10.97 1.20
N SER A 19 9.17 -10.36 0.04
CA SER A 19 7.94 -10.47 -0.74
C SER A 19 7.67 -11.90 -1.20
N THR A 20 8.72 -12.70 -1.44
CA THR A 20 8.58 -14.12 -1.76
C THR A 20 8.13 -14.93 -0.55
N VAL A 21 8.70 -14.66 0.63
CA VAL A 21 8.34 -15.33 1.88
C VAL A 21 6.92 -14.93 2.31
N ALA A 22 6.61 -13.64 2.27
CA ALA A 22 5.31 -13.09 2.65
C ALA A 22 4.17 -13.66 1.80
N ARG A 23 4.37 -13.76 0.48
CA ARG A 23 3.38 -14.37 -0.42
C ARG A 23 3.12 -15.84 -0.08
N ARG A 24 4.17 -16.63 0.19
CA ARG A 24 4.01 -18.03 0.60
C ARG A 24 3.29 -18.17 1.93
N VAL A 25 3.65 -17.35 2.92
CA VAL A 25 2.97 -17.35 4.23
C VAL A 25 1.49 -16.99 4.08
N ALA A 26 1.17 -16.01 3.23
CA ALA A 26 -0.22 -15.62 2.95
C ALA A 26 -1.01 -16.77 2.31
N GLU A 27 -0.45 -17.43 1.30
CA GLU A 27 -1.04 -18.61 0.66
C GLU A 27 -1.27 -19.76 1.64
N ASP A 28 -0.27 -20.11 2.44
CA ASP A 28 -0.33 -21.21 3.42
C ASP A 28 -1.37 -20.95 4.53
N LEU A 29 -1.55 -19.68 4.92
CA LEU A 29 -2.50 -19.27 5.96
C LEU A 29 -3.88 -18.89 5.41
N GLY A 30 -4.05 -18.81 4.09
CA GLY A 30 -5.26 -18.31 3.45
C GLY A 30 -5.58 -16.85 3.80
N LEU A 31 -4.55 -16.03 3.95
CA LEU A 31 -4.59 -14.59 4.22
C LEU A 31 -4.25 -13.79 2.96
N ASP A 32 -4.59 -12.50 2.95
CA ASP A 32 -4.18 -11.60 1.87
C ASP A 32 -2.72 -11.17 2.05
N TYR A 33 -1.98 -11.03 0.95
CA TYR A 33 -0.63 -10.45 0.96
C TYR A 33 -0.69 -8.96 0.63
N LEU A 34 -0.09 -8.14 1.51
CA LEU A 34 0.07 -6.71 1.36
C LEU A 34 1.55 -6.37 1.15
N ASP A 35 1.89 -5.94 -0.07
CA ASP A 35 3.12 -5.20 -0.32
C ASP A 35 2.91 -3.76 0.15
N THR A 36 3.46 -3.40 1.31
CA THR A 36 3.30 -2.05 1.84
C THR A 36 3.92 -1.01 0.90
N GLY A 37 4.97 -1.36 0.14
CA GLY A 37 5.53 -0.49 -0.87
C GLY A 37 4.56 -0.21 -2.02
N ALA A 38 3.72 -1.18 -2.39
CA ALA A 38 2.76 -1.04 -3.48
C ALA A 38 1.66 -0.02 -3.17
N ILE A 39 1.17 0.06 -1.93
CA ILE A 39 0.17 1.06 -1.55
C ILE A 39 0.73 2.50 -1.56
N TYR A 40 2.01 2.68 -1.15
CA TYR A 40 2.68 3.98 -1.27
C TYR A 40 2.86 4.38 -2.74
N ARG A 41 3.29 3.43 -3.60
CA ARG A 41 3.44 3.67 -5.04
C ARG A 41 2.11 4.00 -5.69
N ALA A 42 1.03 3.32 -5.32
CA ALA A 42 -0.32 3.61 -5.81
C ALA A 42 -0.73 5.04 -5.45
N LEU A 43 -0.61 5.43 -4.19
CA LEU A 43 -1.01 6.76 -3.75
C LEU A 43 -0.14 7.86 -4.40
N ALA A 44 1.17 7.65 -4.50
CA ALA A 44 2.08 8.55 -5.20
C ALA A 44 1.73 8.70 -6.69
N PHE A 45 1.48 7.59 -7.38
CA PHE A 45 1.03 7.58 -8.78
C PHE A 45 -0.25 8.41 -8.95
N TYR A 46 -1.25 8.20 -8.10
CA TYR A 46 -2.53 8.88 -8.21
C TYR A 46 -2.45 10.38 -7.89
N LEU A 47 -1.76 10.76 -6.81
CA LEU A 47 -1.56 12.17 -6.46
C LEU A 47 -0.82 12.92 -7.58
N ASN A 48 0.24 12.32 -8.12
CA ASN A 48 1.03 12.94 -9.18
C ASN A 48 0.24 13.07 -10.49
N THR A 49 -0.53 12.04 -10.88
CA THR A 49 -1.40 12.13 -12.07
C THR A 49 -2.52 13.18 -11.92
N MET A 50 -2.90 13.52 -10.70
CA MET A 50 -3.78 14.65 -10.39
C MET A 50 -3.07 16.02 -10.34
N GLY A 51 -1.75 16.06 -10.47
CA GLY A 51 -0.94 17.29 -10.43
C GLY A 51 -0.55 17.76 -9.02
N PHE A 52 -0.68 16.92 -7.99
CA PHE A 52 -0.24 17.25 -6.64
C PHE A 52 1.27 17.03 -6.49
N GLU A 53 1.99 18.06 -6.09
CA GLU A 53 3.39 17.95 -5.68
C GLU A 53 3.51 17.26 -4.30
N PRO A 54 4.66 16.62 -3.99
CA PRO A 54 4.89 15.96 -2.71
C PRO A 54 5.20 16.99 -1.61
N THR A 55 4.21 17.80 -1.26
CA THR A 55 4.30 18.87 -0.26
C THR A 55 3.16 18.78 0.73
N GLU A 56 3.45 18.99 2.01
CA GLU A 56 2.42 19.03 3.05
C GLU A 56 1.49 20.23 2.90
N GLY A 57 0.21 20.04 3.24
CA GLY A 57 -0.76 21.13 3.18
C GLY A 57 -2.21 20.68 3.35
N ALA A 58 -3.09 21.66 3.60
CA ALA A 58 -4.51 21.40 3.80
C ALA A 58 -5.18 20.77 2.58
N GLU A 59 -4.78 21.16 1.37
CA GLU A 59 -5.32 20.61 0.12
C GLU A 59 -5.00 19.12 -0.02
N LEU A 60 -3.77 18.71 0.33
CA LEU A 60 -3.37 17.31 0.32
C LEU A 60 -4.25 16.50 1.28
N ALA A 61 -4.45 16.97 2.51
CA ALA A 61 -5.30 16.29 3.49
C ALA A 61 -6.75 16.12 3.00
N ILE A 62 -7.33 17.14 2.35
CA ILE A 62 -8.67 17.07 1.76
C ILE A 62 -8.73 16.02 0.66
N VAL A 63 -7.74 15.96 -0.21
CA VAL A 63 -7.70 14.97 -1.30
C VAL A 63 -7.51 13.56 -0.75
N LEU A 64 -6.59 13.37 0.19
CA LEU A 64 -6.36 12.08 0.85
C LEU A 64 -7.63 11.53 1.50
N SER A 65 -8.46 12.40 2.11
CA SER A 65 -9.74 11.99 2.71
C SER A 65 -10.76 11.40 1.72
N LYS A 66 -10.57 11.63 0.42
CA LYS A 66 -11.44 11.16 -0.67
C LYS A 66 -10.87 9.96 -1.41
N ILE A 67 -9.64 9.56 -1.11
CA ILE A 67 -8.96 8.46 -1.77
C ILE A 67 -9.17 7.19 -0.96
N LYS A 68 -9.65 6.14 -1.62
CA LYS A 68 -9.67 4.78 -1.07
C LYS A 68 -8.63 3.94 -1.78
N VAL A 69 -7.64 3.47 -1.03
CA VAL A 69 -6.70 2.43 -1.50
C VAL A 69 -7.23 1.08 -1.04
N SER A 70 -7.19 0.08 -1.89
CA SER A 70 -7.58 -1.29 -1.52
C SER A 70 -6.74 -2.33 -2.23
N LEU A 71 -6.70 -3.52 -1.66
CA LEU A 71 -5.97 -4.68 -2.16
C LEU A 71 -6.96 -5.82 -2.38
N GLY A 72 -6.73 -6.61 -3.41
CA GLY A 72 -7.52 -7.82 -3.67
C GLY A 72 -6.90 -8.62 -4.79
N ASP A 73 -6.90 -9.95 -4.66
CA ASP A 73 -6.43 -10.88 -5.69
C ASP A 73 -5.01 -10.60 -6.22
N GLY A 74 -4.14 -10.03 -5.38
CA GLY A 74 -2.77 -9.64 -5.75
C GLY A 74 -2.67 -8.33 -6.54
N CYS A 75 -3.78 -7.61 -6.73
CA CYS A 75 -3.86 -6.30 -7.34
C CYS A 75 -3.99 -5.17 -6.31
N VAL A 76 -3.58 -3.97 -6.72
CA VAL A 76 -3.76 -2.73 -5.96
C VAL A 76 -4.73 -1.82 -6.70
N TYR A 77 -5.69 -1.28 -5.97
CA TYR A 77 -6.73 -0.42 -6.50
C TYR A 77 -6.72 0.95 -5.84
N ILE A 78 -6.99 1.98 -6.62
CA ILE A 78 -7.35 3.31 -6.12
C ILE A 78 -8.73 3.70 -6.62
N ASN A 79 -9.62 4.03 -5.68
CA ASN A 79 -11.02 4.37 -5.96
C ASN A 79 -11.71 3.31 -6.84
N GLY A 80 -11.34 2.04 -6.68
CA GLY A 80 -11.85 0.90 -7.44
C GLY A 80 -11.17 0.64 -8.80
N ALA A 81 -10.25 1.49 -9.25
CA ALA A 81 -9.49 1.28 -10.48
C ALA A 81 -8.18 0.52 -10.20
N ASP A 82 -7.90 -0.52 -10.99
CA ASP A 82 -6.66 -1.30 -10.90
C ASP A 82 -5.47 -0.47 -11.40
N VAL A 83 -4.48 -0.27 -10.53
CA VAL A 83 -3.26 0.48 -10.82
C VAL A 83 -2.00 -0.40 -10.80
N THR A 84 -2.14 -1.72 -10.64
CA THR A 84 -1.06 -2.68 -10.34
C THR A 84 0.12 -2.60 -11.30
N GLU A 85 -0.12 -2.48 -12.61
CA GLU A 85 0.94 -2.40 -13.60
C GLU A 85 1.58 -1.00 -13.68
N HIS A 86 0.79 0.06 -13.44
CA HIS A 86 1.26 1.44 -13.51
C HIS A 86 2.25 1.75 -12.39
N ILE A 87 2.00 1.20 -11.19
CA ILE A 87 2.80 1.45 -9.99
C ILE A 87 4.16 0.75 -10.00
N ARG A 88 4.42 -0.12 -10.98
CA ARG A 88 5.70 -0.81 -11.20
C ARG A 88 6.64 -0.05 -12.15
N SER A 89 6.21 1.10 -12.65
CA SER A 89 7.01 1.87 -13.61
C SER A 89 8.19 2.58 -12.93
N PRO A 90 9.34 2.73 -13.62
CA PRO A 90 10.50 3.47 -13.09
C PRO A 90 10.19 4.92 -12.72
N TRP A 91 9.18 5.50 -13.37
CA TRP A 91 8.70 6.84 -13.03
C TRP A 91 8.10 6.88 -11.62
N VAL A 92 7.27 5.90 -11.25
CA VAL A 92 6.70 5.83 -9.89
C VAL A 92 7.79 5.63 -8.84
N ASP A 93 8.80 4.81 -9.15
CA ASP A 93 9.98 4.61 -8.28
C ASP A 93 10.73 5.91 -8.02
N SER A 94 10.77 6.82 -9.00
CA SER A 94 11.45 8.11 -8.87
C SER A 94 10.69 9.12 -7.99
N ILE A 95 9.37 8.97 -7.84
CA ILE A 95 8.53 9.93 -7.12
C ILE A 95 8.06 9.45 -5.74
N VAL A 96 7.97 8.12 -5.53
CA VAL A 96 7.32 7.53 -4.34
C VAL A 96 7.96 7.97 -3.03
N SER A 97 9.29 8.17 -3.01
CA SER A 97 10.01 8.60 -1.81
C SER A 97 9.57 9.99 -1.31
N GLY A 98 9.23 10.90 -2.23
CA GLY A 98 8.75 12.24 -1.89
C GLY A 98 7.40 12.18 -1.17
N TYR A 99 6.44 11.41 -1.68
CA TYR A 99 5.13 11.27 -1.04
C TYR A 99 5.19 10.44 0.24
N ALA A 100 5.98 9.35 0.27
CA ALA A 100 6.13 8.50 1.45
C ALA A 100 6.77 9.23 2.65
N ALA A 101 7.54 10.30 2.39
CA ALA A 101 8.10 11.14 3.44
C ALA A 101 7.05 12.02 4.13
N LEU A 102 5.88 12.24 3.54
CA LEU A 102 4.84 13.12 4.09
C LEU A 102 4.08 12.43 5.23
N PRO A 103 3.99 13.02 6.43
CA PRO A 103 3.15 12.52 7.52
C PRO A 103 1.70 12.22 7.11
N ALA A 104 1.04 13.13 6.39
CA ALA A 104 -0.37 12.95 6.01
C ALA A 104 -0.60 11.71 5.14
N VAL A 105 0.35 11.40 4.25
CA VAL A 105 0.32 10.20 3.40
C VAL A 105 0.46 8.93 4.26
N ARG A 106 1.40 8.93 5.21
CA ARG A 106 1.62 7.80 6.12
C ARG A 106 0.39 7.54 6.98
N ASP A 107 -0.22 8.58 7.53
CA ASP A 107 -1.41 8.47 8.38
C ASP A 107 -2.63 7.94 7.59
N CYS A 108 -2.82 8.44 6.36
CA CYS A 108 -3.87 7.95 5.45
C CYS A 108 -3.73 6.46 5.17
N LEU A 109 -2.52 6.01 4.79
CA LEU A 109 -2.28 4.60 4.47
C LEU A 109 -2.34 3.70 5.71
N LEU A 110 -1.92 4.19 6.88
CA LEU A 110 -2.04 3.44 8.13
C LEU A 110 -3.50 3.15 8.48
N ALA A 111 -4.40 4.11 8.25
CA ALA A 111 -5.84 3.89 8.43
C ALA A 111 -6.36 2.81 7.49
N THR A 112 -5.99 2.86 6.21
CA THR A 112 -6.36 1.83 5.22
C THR A 112 -5.85 0.44 5.62
N GLN A 113 -4.58 0.33 6.02
CA GLN A 113 -3.99 -0.95 6.44
C GLN A 113 -4.72 -1.56 7.64
N ARG A 114 -5.14 -0.73 8.59
CA ARG A 114 -5.90 -1.17 9.77
C ARG A 114 -7.29 -1.67 9.39
N GLU A 115 -8.03 -0.94 8.55
CA GLU A 115 -9.33 -1.38 8.06
C GLU A 115 -9.23 -2.74 7.33
N GLN A 116 -8.23 -2.91 6.47
CA GLN A 116 -8.03 -4.17 5.75
C GLN A 116 -7.66 -5.34 6.68
N ALA A 117 -6.84 -5.07 7.70
CA ALA A 117 -6.48 -6.07 8.70
C ALA A 117 -7.69 -6.60 9.49
N GLU A 118 -8.68 -5.74 9.76
CA GLU A 118 -9.91 -6.10 10.47
C GLU A 118 -10.86 -6.95 9.61
N GLU A 119 -10.91 -6.73 8.29
CA GLU A 119 -11.84 -7.44 7.40
C GLU A 119 -11.37 -8.86 7.03
N THR A 120 -10.09 -9.03 6.68
CA THR A 120 -9.61 -10.28 6.06
C THR A 120 -8.45 -10.95 6.78
N GLY A 121 -7.70 -10.22 7.61
CA GLY A 121 -6.38 -10.65 8.09
C GLY A 121 -5.35 -10.61 6.96
N LEU A 122 -4.11 -10.19 7.25
CA LEU A 122 -3.12 -9.91 6.21
C LEU A 122 -1.69 -10.28 6.59
N VAL A 123 -0.88 -10.57 5.58
CA VAL A 123 0.58 -10.64 5.67
C VAL A 123 1.16 -9.41 4.99
N ALA A 124 1.74 -8.49 5.74
CA ALA A 124 2.39 -7.29 5.22
C ALA A 124 3.91 -7.50 5.13
N ASP A 125 4.54 -7.13 4.01
CA ASP A 125 5.99 -6.91 3.97
C ASP A 125 6.35 -5.44 3.77
N GLY A 126 7.38 -4.98 4.48
CA GLY A 126 7.70 -3.57 4.57
C GLY A 126 9.14 -3.27 4.98
N ARG A 127 9.37 -2.01 5.37
CA ARG A 127 10.63 -1.48 5.87
C ARG A 127 10.39 -0.73 7.18
#